data_AF-A0A2E3NNH7-F1
#
_entry.id   AF-A0A2E3NNH7-F1
#
_cell.length_a   1.000
_cell.length_b   1.000
_cell.length_c   1.000
_cell.angle_alpha   90.00
_cell.angle_beta   90.00
_cell.angle_gamma   90.00
#
_symmetry.space_group_name_H-M   'P 1'
#
loop_
_entity.id
_entity.type
_entity.pdbx_description
1 polymer ?
#
loop_
_entity_poly.entity_id
_entity_poly.type
_entity_poly.pdbx_seq_one_letter_code
_entity_poly.pdbx_strand_id
1 'polypeptide(L)'
;MQRTTIRAWSWTHKWSSLVCTAFLLMLCLTGLPLIFHDEIDSALDAGGWVPANPNGPMLSLDAVLDHALANRPGEVPLFMSFDSDRPVINVTTGPTPDAPGRQMHFASFDRTSGELVPPAPDAGGVMDVLLQLHTDMFLGLPGMLFLGAMGVAAR
;
A
#
# COMPACT_ATOMS: atom_id res chain seq x y z
N MET A 1 22.51 -48.03 7.81
CA MET A 1 21.88 -46.94 7.03
C MET A 1 22.24 -47.12 5.56
N GLN A 2 21.24 -47.17 4.66
CA GLN A 2 21.44 -47.47 3.25
C GLN A 2 21.90 -46.21 2.48
N ARG A 3 22.82 -46.37 1.53
CA ARG A 3 23.42 -45.28 0.72
C ARG A 3 22.38 -44.46 -0.06
N THR A 4 21.24 -45.07 -0.36
CA THR A 4 20.09 -44.45 -1.02
C THR A 4 19.34 -43.47 -0.12
N THR A 5 19.14 -43.80 1.17
CA THR A 5 18.49 -42.93 2.16
C THR A 5 19.29 -41.65 2.39
N ILE A 6 20.62 -41.73 2.44
CA ILE A 6 21.50 -40.56 2.61
C ILE A 6 21.44 -39.63 1.39
N ARG A 7 21.41 -40.19 0.18
CA ARG A 7 21.30 -39.40 -1.06
C ARG A 7 19.93 -38.72 -1.21
N ALA A 8 18.85 -39.41 -0.84
CA ALA A 8 17.52 -38.83 -0.87
C ALA A 8 17.37 -37.68 0.13
N TRP A 9 17.85 -37.87 1.36
CA TRP A 9 17.79 -36.85 2.40
C TRP A 9 18.62 -35.61 2.05
N SER A 10 19.85 -35.79 1.58
CA SER A 10 20.70 -34.65 1.19
C SER A 10 20.14 -33.88 -0.01
N TRP A 11 19.50 -34.58 -0.95
CA TRP A 11 18.80 -33.96 -2.06
C TRP A 11 17.63 -33.10 -1.56
N THR A 12 16.74 -33.66 -0.76
CA THR A 12 15.59 -32.93 -0.22
C THR A 12 16.03 -31.71 0.58
N HIS A 13 17.00 -31.86 1.49
CA HIS A 13 17.53 -30.76 2.30
C HIS A 13 18.16 -29.65 1.46
N LYS A 14 18.94 -30.01 0.44
CA LYS A 14 19.58 -29.03 -0.46
C LYS A 14 18.56 -28.21 -1.24
N TRP A 15 17.55 -28.87 -1.81
CA TRP A 15 16.56 -28.17 -2.63
C TRP A 15 15.56 -27.40 -1.79
N SER A 16 15.12 -27.91 -0.64
CA SER A 16 14.24 -27.17 0.27
C SER A 16 14.92 -25.91 0.81
N SER A 17 16.20 -26.00 1.19
CA SER A 17 16.96 -24.84 1.70
C SER A 17 17.25 -23.82 0.61
N LEU A 18 17.57 -24.25 -0.61
CA LEU A 18 17.80 -23.34 -1.74
C LEU A 18 16.54 -22.55 -2.08
N VAL A 19 15.39 -23.23 -2.15
CA VAL A 19 14.09 -22.60 -2.43
C VAL A 19 13.74 -21.60 -1.32
N CYS A 20 13.84 -22.01 -0.05
CA CYS A 20 13.59 -21.12 1.09
C CYS A 20 14.50 -19.87 1.06
N THR A 21 15.80 -20.07 0.84
CA THR A 21 16.78 -18.97 0.77
C THR A 21 16.47 -18.00 -0.35
N ALA A 22 16.06 -18.48 -1.54
CA ALA A 22 15.76 -17.62 -2.67
C ALA A 22 14.59 -16.67 -2.38
N PHE A 23 13.52 -17.18 -1.76
CA PHE A 23 12.37 -16.37 -1.41
C PHE A 23 12.63 -15.44 -0.22
N LEU A 24 13.37 -15.88 0.80
CA LEU A 24 13.80 -14.99 1.88
C LEU A 24 14.68 -13.85 1.35
N LEU A 25 15.59 -14.16 0.42
CA LEU A 25 16.40 -13.14 -0.25
C LEU A 25 15.52 -12.15 -1.01
N MET A 26 14.53 -12.63 -1.77
CA MET A 26 13.54 -11.77 -2.45
C MET A 26 12.83 -10.85 -1.45
N LEU A 27 12.34 -11.39 -0.33
CA LEU A 27 11.66 -10.61 0.72
C LEU A 27 12.58 -9.56 1.34
N CYS A 28 13.84 -9.89 1.58
CA CYS A 28 14.82 -8.93 2.11
C CYS A 28 15.12 -7.81 1.10
N LEU A 29 15.34 -8.16 -0.17
CA LEU A 29 15.67 -7.19 -1.23
C LEU A 29 14.52 -6.26 -1.56
N THR A 30 13.29 -6.75 -1.49
CA THR A 30 12.07 -5.95 -1.72
C THR A 30 11.63 -5.20 -0.47
N GLY A 31 11.80 -5.79 0.72
CA GLY A 31 11.39 -5.20 1.99
C GLY A 31 12.27 -4.04 2.44
N LEU A 32 13.59 -4.09 2.19
CA LEU A 32 14.49 -3.01 2.59
C LEU A 32 14.11 -1.65 1.95
N PRO A 33 13.89 -1.55 0.62
CA PRO A 33 13.37 -0.32 0.01
C PRO A 33 12.00 0.09 0.55
N LEU A 34 11.08 -0.86 0.74
CA LEU A 34 9.71 -0.56 1.20
C LEU A 34 9.67 0.04 2.62
N ILE A 35 10.60 -0.33 3.49
CA ILE A 35 10.72 0.27 4.83
C ILE A 35 11.06 1.77 4.74
N PHE A 36 11.83 2.17 3.73
CA PHE A 36 12.29 3.54 3.52
C PHE A 36 11.63 4.20 2.30
N HIS A 37 10.41 3.79 1.95
CA HIS A 37 9.76 4.31 0.75
C HIS A 37 9.57 5.83 0.85
N ASP A 38 9.15 6.36 2.00
CA ASP A 38 9.01 7.80 2.23
C ASP A 38 10.31 8.58 1.98
N GLU A 39 11.46 8.08 2.47
CA GLU A 39 12.76 8.74 2.25
C GLU A 39 13.24 8.62 0.80
N ILE A 40 12.99 7.47 0.17
CA ILE A 40 13.34 7.25 -1.24
C ILE A 40 12.49 8.17 -2.12
N ASP A 41 11.18 8.22 -1.89
CA ASP A 41 10.26 9.07 -2.62
C ASP A 41 10.61 10.54 -2.38
N SER A 42 10.88 10.96 -1.14
CA SER A 42 11.37 12.31 -0.84
C SER A 42 12.70 12.65 -1.51
N ALA A 43 13.60 11.68 -1.71
CA ALA A 43 14.88 11.92 -2.35
C ALA A 43 14.79 11.95 -3.89
N LEU A 44 13.79 11.28 -4.46
CA LEU A 44 13.56 11.16 -5.90
C LEU A 44 12.53 12.16 -6.43
N ASP A 45 11.64 12.66 -5.57
CA ASP A 45 10.59 13.61 -5.94
C ASP A 45 11.16 15.03 -6.04
N ALA A 46 10.92 15.66 -7.19
CA ALA A 46 11.34 17.02 -7.49
C ALA A 46 10.25 18.06 -7.17
N GLY A 47 9.06 17.65 -6.71
CA GLY A 47 7.95 18.57 -6.48
C GLY A 47 6.80 17.94 -5.69
N GLY A 48 6.98 17.83 -4.38
CA GLY A 48 5.91 17.44 -3.47
C GLY A 48 4.73 18.42 -3.50
N TRP A 49 3.52 17.88 -3.32
CA TRP A 49 2.32 18.71 -3.20
C TRP A 49 2.41 19.67 -2.00
N VAL A 50 1.96 20.92 -2.19
CA VAL A 50 1.92 21.96 -1.15
C VAL A 50 0.47 22.43 -0.98
N PRO A 51 0.02 22.68 0.25
CA PRO A 51 -1.31 23.24 0.50
C PRO A 51 -1.51 24.57 -0.24
N ALA A 52 -2.71 24.79 -0.78
CA ALA A 52 -3.04 26.02 -1.49
C ALA A 52 -2.92 27.25 -0.58
N ASN A 53 -3.22 27.10 0.72
CA ASN A 53 -3.03 28.15 1.72
C ASN A 53 -2.33 27.64 2.99
N PRO A 54 -0.99 27.53 3.00
CA PRO A 54 -0.24 26.91 4.10
C PRO A 54 -0.41 27.60 5.46
N ASN A 55 -0.67 28.91 5.46
CA ASN A 55 -0.87 29.71 6.68
C ASN A 55 -2.34 30.13 6.89
N GLY A 56 -3.25 29.56 6.09
CA GLY A 56 -4.66 29.88 6.12
C GLY A 56 -5.42 29.21 7.26
N PRO A 57 -6.63 29.70 7.58
CA PRO A 57 -7.54 28.94 8.42
C PRO A 57 -7.91 27.63 7.73
N MET A 58 -7.97 26.54 8.50
CA MET A 58 -8.48 25.26 8.00
C MET A 58 -9.99 25.33 7.83
N LEU A 59 -10.50 24.72 6.75
CA LEU A 59 -11.92 24.49 6.55
C LEU A 59 -12.48 23.57 7.65
N SER A 60 -13.78 23.74 7.91
CA SER A 60 -14.54 22.80 8.75
C SER A 60 -14.65 21.44 8.05
N LEU A 61 -14.86 20.39 8.85
CA LEU A 61 -15.03 19.05 8.30
C LEU A 61 -16.25 18.97 7.37
N ASP A 62 -17.33 19.66 7.72
CA ASP A 62 -18.54 19.73 6.88
C ASP A 62 -18.25 20.40 5.53
N ALA A 63 -17.47 21.49 5.51
CA ALA A 63 -17.11 22.14 4.26
C ALA A 63 -16.28 21.22 3.36
N VAL A 64 -15.30 20.50 3.92
CA VAL A 64 -14.51 19.52 3.16
C VAL A 64 -15.39 18.36 2.67
N LEU A 65 -16.35 17.92 3.48
CA LEU A 65 -17.31 16.89 3.09
C LEU A 65 -18.20 17.34 1.93
N ASP A 66 -18.67 18.58 1.95
CA ASP A 66 -19.44 19.18 0.84
C ASP A 66 -18.61 19.21 -0.45
N HIS A 67 -17.34 19.60 -0.37
CA HIS A 67 -16.41 19.54 -1.51
C HIS A 67 -16.23 18.12 -2.04
N ALA A 68 -16.12 17.13 -1.15
CA ALA A 68 -15.98 15.73 -1.54
C ALA A 68 -17.24 15.19 -2.24
N LEU A 69 -18.42 15.50 -1.71
CA LEU A 69 -19.70 15.08 -2.30
C LEU A 69 -20.01 15.85 -3.60
N ALA A 70 -19.56 17.09 -3.73
CA ALA A 70 -19.66 17.83 -4.99
C ALA A 70 -18.80 17.21 -6.10
N ASN A 71 -17.65 16.62 -5.74
CA ASN A 71 -16.81 15.86 -6.69
C ASN A 71 -17.48 14.53 -7.11
N ARG A 72 -18.34 13.96 -6.27
CA ARG A 72 -19.09 12.72 -6.53
C ARG A 72 -20.58 12.84 -6.21
N PRO A 73 -21.35 13.54 -7.08
CA PRO A 73 -22.77 13.72 -6.85
C PRO A 73 -23.52 12.37 -6.80
N GLY A 74 -24.33 12.19 -5.76
CA GLY A 74 -25.16 10.99 -5.57
C GLY A 74 -24.49 9.88 -4.74
N GLU A 75 -23.21 10.02 -4.39
CA GLU A 75 -22.59 9.17 -3.38
C GLU A 75 -22.88 9.69 -1.96
N VAL A 76 -22.76 8.81 -0.98
CA VAL A 76 -22.87 9.11 0.45
C VAL A 76 -21.50 9.02 1.11
N PRO A 77 -21.24 9.81 2.16
CA PRO A 77 -19.99 9.73 2.90
C PRO A 77 -19.95 8.48 3.77
N LEU A 78 -18.82 7.76 3.75
CA LEU A 78 -18.62 6.52 4.49
C LEU A 78 -17.59 6.72 5.60
N PHE A 79 -16.41 7.25 5.25
CA PHE A 79 -15.30 7.43 6.19
C PHE A 79 -14.56 8.74 5.92
N MET A 80 -14.00 9.30 6.99
CA MET A 80 -13.07 10.43 6.91
C MET A 80 -11.84 10.10 7.76
N SER A 81 -10.65 10.28 7.20
CA SER A 81 -9.39 10.15 7.94
C SER A 81 -8.53 11.40 7.77
N PHE A 82 -7.66 11.64 8.74
CA PHE A 82 -6.87 12.86 8.86
C PHE A 82 -5.39 12.51 8.74
N ASP A 83 -4.69 13.21 7.87
CA ASP A 83 -3.23 13.19 7.87
C ASP A 83 -2.73 14.02 9.08
N SER A 84 -1.74 13.49 9.81
CA SER A 84 -1.19 14.14 11.01
C SER A 84 -0.07 15.13 10.69
N ASP A 85 0.57 14.96 9.53
CA ASP A 85 1.73 15.73 9.10
C ASP A 85 1.35 16.80 8.07
N ARG A 86 0.25 16.58 7.35
CA ARG A 86 -0.25 17.45 6.27
C ARG A 86 -1.67 17.92 6.55
N PRO A 87 -2.10 19.12 6.10
CA PRO A 87 -3.48 19.56 6.21
C PRO A 87 -4.35 18.88 5.14
N VAL A 88 -4.32 17.54 5.08
CA VAL A 88 -5.05 16.72 4.12
C VAL A 88 -6.10 15.90 4.86
N ILE A 89 -7.30 15.89 4.31
CA ILE A 89 -8.39 15.03 4.76
C ILE A 89 -8.69 14.04 3.66
N ASN A 90 -8.67 12.76 3.99
CA ASN A 90 -9.12 11.72 3.08
C ASN A 90 -10.58 11.43 3.33
N VAL A 91 -11.38 11.46 2.27
CA VAL A 91 -12.80 11.15 2.32
C VAL A 91 -13.05 9.91 1.48
N THR A 92 -13.75 8.95 2.07
CA THR A 92 -14.26 7.77 1.37
C THR A 92 -15.76 7.91 1.17
N THR A 93 -16.20 7.86 -0.09
CA THR A 93 -17.61 7.92 -0.49
C THR A 93 -18.03 6.62 -1.18
N GLY A 94 -19.33 6.38 -1.29
CA GLY A 94 -19.86 5.25 -2.06
C GLY A 94 -21.34 5.40 -2.39
N PRO A 95 -21.91 4.55 -3.26
CA PRO A 95 -23.30 4.69 -3.71
C PRO A 95 -24.32 4.47 -2.58
N THR A 96 -23.98 3.68 -1.56
CA THR A 96 -24.83 3.40 -0.40
C THR A 96 -23.98 3.29 0.88
N PRO A 97 -24.57 3.47 2.07
CA PRO A 97 -23.85 3.35 3.34
C PRO A 97 -23.18 1.98 3.59
N ASP A 98 -23.69 0.94 2.94
CA ASP A 98 -23.22 -0.44 3.00
C ASP A 98 -22.46 -0.88 1.73
N ALA A 99 -22.04 0.07 0.90
CA ALA A 99 -21.37 -0.20 -0.36
C ALA A 99 -20.17 -1.15 -0.15
N PRO A 100 -20.02 -2.20 -0.96
CA PRO A 100 -18.85 -3.07 -0.87
C PRO A 100 -17.59 -2.28 -1.22
N GLY A 101 -16.44 -2.62 -0.61
CA GLY A 101 -15.18 -1.87 -0.76
C GLY A 101 -14.77 -1.57 -2.21
N ARG A 102 -15.10 -2.47 -3.15
CA ARG A 102 -14.87 -2.31 -4.59
C ARG A 102 -15.65 -1.17 -5.26
N GLN A 103 -16.70 -0.66 -4.61
CA GLN A 103 -17.53 0.46 -5.06
C GLN A 103 -17.29 1.72 -4.24
N MET A 104 -16.38 1.66 -3.26
CA MET A 104 -15.98 2.82 -2.49
C MET A 104 -14.97 3.65 -3.29
N HIS A 105 -15.03 4.96 -3.11
CA HIS A 105 -14.14 5.92 -3.75
C HIS A 105 -13.38 6.69 -2.69
N PHE A 106 -12.06 6.59 -2.74
CA PHE A 106 -11.15 7.30 -1.86
C PHE A 106 -10.57 8.52 -2.59
N ALA A 107 -10.64 9.67 -1.95
CA ALA A 107 -10.07 10.91 -2.46
C ALA A 107 -9.48 11.75 -1.31
N SER A 108 -8.37 12.41 -1.59
CA SER A 108 -7.67 13.29 -0.66
C SER A 108 -8.01 14.75 -0.99
N PHE A 109 -8.32 15.55 0.02
CA PHE A 109 -8.70 16.95 -0.12
C PHE A 109 -7.82 17.84 0.76
N ASP A 110 -7.42 18.98 0.21
CA ASP A 110 -6.71 20.02 0.93
C ASP A 110 -7.67 20.66 1.93
N ARG A 111 -7.36 20.58 3.22
CA ARG A 111 -8.19 21.18 4.26
C ARG A 111 -8.16 22.70 4.21
N THR A 112 -7.20 23.32 3.54
CA THR A 112 -7.06 24.78 3.46
C THR A 112 -7.87 25.41 2.33
N SER A 113 -8.22 24.64 1.29
CA SER A 113 -8.95 25.13 0.10
C SER A 113 -10.17 24.30 -0.30
N GLY A 114 -10.25 23.03 0.13
CA GLY A 114 -11.25 22.06 -0.31
C GLY A 114 -10.96 21.46 -1.69
N GLU A 115 -9.81 21.81 -2.29
CA GLU A 115 -9.41 21.28 -3.58
C GLU A 115 -8.92 19.83 -3.47
N LEU A 116 -9.07 19.09 -4.58
CA LEU A 116 -8.60 17.72 -4.66
C LEU A 116 -7.07 17.72 -4.64
N VAL A 117 -6.50 16.99 -3.70
CA VAL A 117 -5.05 16.70 -3.69
C VAL A 117 -4.83 15.67 -4.80
N PRO A 118 -3.93 15.95 -5.77
CA PRO A 118 -3.57 14.96 -6.77
C PRO A 118 -3.14 13.66 -6.06
N PRO A 119 -3.47 12.48 -6.60
CA PRO A 119 -2.87 11.25 -6.11
C PRO A 119 -1.35 11.44 -6.07
N ALA A 120 -0.70 10.89 -5.04
CA ALA A 120 0.75 10.86 -5.02
C ALA A 120 1.24 10.37 -6.41
N PRO A 121 2.23 11.03 -7.03
CA PRO A 121 2.71 10.69 -8.37
C PRO A 121 3.09 9.20 -8.54
N ASP A 122 3.29 8.52 -7.42
CA ASP A 122 3.88 7.20 -7.27
C ASP A 122 2.88 6.06 -7.49
N ALA A 123 1.58 6.36 -7.70
CA ALA A 123 0.59 5.37 -8.08
C ALA A 123 0.96 4.70 -9.42
N GLY A 124 1.48 3.48 -9.35
CA GLY A 124 2.02 2.69 -10.46
C GLY A 124 3.55 2.74 -10.61
N GLY A 125 4.28 3.28 -9.62
CA GLY A 125 5.73 3.42 -9.63
C GLY A 125 6.51 2.14 -9.33
N VAL A 126 7.85 2.26 -9.27
CA VAL A 126 8.73 1.12 -8.92
C VAL A 126 8.43 0.56 -7.52
N MET A 127 8.04 1.42 -6.57
CA MET A 127 7.65 0.99 -5.23
C MET A 127 6.42 0.08 -5.23
N ASP A 128 5.42 0.36 -6.07
CA ASP A 128 4.24 -0.51 -6.20
C ASP A 128 4.60 -1.88 -6.76
N VAL A 129 5.50 -1.94 -7.75
CA VAL A 129 6.02 -3.21 -8.29
C VAL A 129 6.74 -4.01 -7.21
N LEU A 130 7.57 -3.34 -6.39
CA LEU A 130 8.27 -3.98 -5.27
C LEU A 130 7.29 -4.46 -4.20
N LEU A 131 6.28 -3.65 -3.85
CA LEU A 131 5.25 -3.99 -2.87
C LEU A 131 4.44 -5.20 -3.32
N GLN A 132 4.03 -5.24 -4.58
CA GLN A 132 3.27 -6.37 -5.13
C GLN A 132 4.13 -7.64 -5.17
N LEU A 133 5.39 -7.53 -5.63
CA LEU A 133 6.33 -8.65 -5.58
C LEU A 133 6.54 -9.17 -4.15
N HIS A 134 6.67 -8.27 -3.17
CA HIS A 134 6.91 -8.59 -1.77
C HIS A 134 5.73 -9.29 -1.09
N THR A 135 4.52 -8.80 -1.35
CA THR A 135 3.30 -9.24 -0.63
C THR A 135 2.68 -10.48 -1.25
N ASP A 136 2.63 -10.55 -2.58
CA ASP A 136 1.86 -11.57 -3.27
C ASP A 136 2.56 -12.21 -4.48
N MET A 137 3.78 -11.77 -4.80
CA MET A 137 4.58 -12.27 -5.92
C MET A 137 3.87 -12.18 -7.29
N PHE A 138 2.95 -11.23 -7.46
CA PHE A 138 2.02 -11.12 -8.59
C PHE A 138 1.05 -12.30 -8.75
N LEU A 139 0.92 -13.13 -7.71
CA LEU A 139 0.04 -14.28 -7.70
C LEU A 139 -1.22 -14.02 -6.86
N GLY A 140 -1.35 -12.86 -6.22
CA GLY A 140 -2.46 -12.54 -5.32
C GLY A 140 -2.55 -13.50 -4.15
N LEU A 141 -3.76 -13.95 -3.82
CA LEU A 141 -4.00 -14.85 -2.67
C LEU A 141 -3.10 -16.11 -2.66
N PRO A 142 -2.91 -16.85 -3.77
CA PRO A 142 -1.94 -17.94 -3.82
C PRO A 142 -0.53 -17.58 -3.35
N GLY A 143 -0.01 -16.41 -3.73
CA GLY A 143 1.32 -15.95 -3.33
C GLY A 143 1.39 -15.62 -1.84
N MET A 144 0.38 -14.90 -1.32
CA MET A 144 0.27 -14.62 0.11
C MET A 144 0.23 -15.91 0.94
N LEU A 145 -0.55 -16.90 0.52
CA LEU A 145 -0.65 -18.19 1.20
C LEU A 145 0.66 -18.98 1.12
N PHE A 146 1.36 -18.94 -0.01
CA PHE A 146 2.65 -19.59 -0.18
C PHE A 146 3.71 -18.98 0.76
N LEU A 147 3.85 -17.66 0.77
CA LEU A 147 4.79 -16.95 1.65
C LEU A 147 4.45 -17.18 3.12
N GLY A 148 3.17 -17.13 3.48
CA GLY A 148 2.70 -17.43 4.84
C GLY A 148 3.04 -18.85 5.28
N ALA A 149 2.81 -19.85 4.42
CA ALA A 149 3.15 -21.24 4.70
C ALA A 149 4.67 -21.44 4.88
N MET A 150 5.49 -20.78 4.06
CA MET A 150 6.94 -20.80 4.22
C MET A 150 7.39 -20.17 5.54
N GLY A 151 6.78 -19.05 5.96
CA GLY A 151 7.09 -18.42 7.24
C GLY A 151 6.83 -19.34 8.44
N VAL A 152 5.80 -20.20 8.35
CA VAL A 152 5.54 -21.25 9.35
C VAL A 152 6.59 -22.37 9.27
N ALA A 153 6.98 -22.77 8.06
CA ALA A 153 7.96 -23.83 7.85
C ALA A 153 9.42 -23.42 8.17
N ALA A 154 9.70 -22.12 8.28
CA ALA A 154 11.01 -21.57 8.60
C ALA A 154 11.30 -21.42 10.11
N ARG A 155 10.33 -21.76 10.98
CA ARG A 155 10.52 -21.90 12.43
C ARG A 155 11.04 -23.30 12.78
#